data_AF-A0A2U2PKR6-F1
#
_entry.id   AF-A0A2U2PKR6-F1
#
_cell.length_a   1.000
_cell.length_b   1.000
_cell.length_c   1.000
_cell.angle_alpha   90.00
_cell.angle_beta   90.00
_cell.angle_gamma   90.00
#
_symmetry.space_group_name_H-M   'P 1'
#
loop_
_entity.id
_entity.type
_entity.pdbx_description
1 polymer ?
#
loop_
_entity_poly.entity_id
_entity_poly.type
_entity_poly.pdbx_seq_one_letter_code
_entity_poly.pdbx_strand_id
1 'polypeptide(L)' 'MRPLDEFLINYDEEGSRTYLWKLAKSAVTGEFGSLPRRERTDLMYFYEQLDGLLADIYKHRKETAASGTEGSGNA' A
#
# COMPACT_ATOMS: atom_id res chain seq x y z
N MET A 1 9.63 6.16 -18.34
CA MET A 1 8.34 6.55 -17.73
C MET A 1 8.57 6.66 -16.24
N ARG A 2 8.00 7.65 -15.51
CA ARG A 2 8.24 7.72 -14.05
C ARG A 2 7.42 6.61 -13.37
N PRO A 3 7.88 6.04 -12.23
CA PRO A 3 7.16 4.97 -11.54
C PRO A 3 5.70 5.31 -11.20
N LEU A 4 5.42 6.57 -10.85
CA LEU A 4 4.06 7.05 -10.60
C LEU A 4 3.18 7.01 -11.85
N ASP A 5 3.73 7.35 -13.01
CA ASP A 5 2.96 7.38 -14.26
C ASP A 5 2.57 5.93 -14.64
N GLU A 6 3.46 4.96 -14.44
CA GLU A 6 3.19 3.53 -14.70
C GLU A 6 2.18 2.94 -13.71
N PHE A 7 2.23 3.35 -12.45
CA PHE A 7 1.21 3.01 -11.46
C PHE A 7 -0.17 3.54 -11.89
N LEU A 8 -0.26 4.81 -12.29
CA LEU A 8 -1.54 5.43 -12.66
C LEU A 8 -2.18 4.78 -13.90
N ILE A 9 -1.40 4.28 -14.85
CA ILE A 9 -1.94 3.55 -16.02
C ILE A 9 -2.54 2.21 -15.63
N ASN A 10 -1.93 1.53 -14.66
CA ASN A 10 -2.34 0.18 -14.24
C ASN A 10 -3.25 0.18 -13.00
N TYR A 11 -3.58 1.37 -12.47
CA TYR A 11 -4.37 1.48 -11.25
C TYR A 11 -5.84 1.19 -11.51
N ASP A 12 -6.31 0.06 -10.97
CA ASP A 12 -7.73 -0.29 -10.89
C ASP A 12 -8.31 0.20 -9.56
N GLU A 13 -9.00 1.34 -9.61
CA GLU A 13 -9.62 1.96 -8.43
C GLU A 13 -10.73 1.08 -7.83
N GLU A 14 -11.59 0.49 -8.67
CA GLU A 14 -12.74 -0.29 -8.22
C GLU A 14 -12.29 -1.61 -7.60
N GLY A 15 -11.34 -2.30 -8.24
CA GLY A 15 -10.71 -3.50 -7.71
C GLY A 15 -10.01 -3.22 -6.38
N SER A 16 -9.21 -2.16 -6.31
CA SER A 16 -8.50 -1.76 -5.08
C SER A 16 -9.48 -1.46 -3.93
N ARG A 17 -10.57 -0.72 -4.20
CA ARG A 17 -11.61 -0.43 -3.20
C ARG A 17 -12.30 -1.70 -2.71
N THR A 18 -12.55 -2.64 -3.62
CA THR A 18 -13.17 -3.93 -3.29
C THR A 18 -12.28 -4.76 -2.37
N TYR A 19 -10.99 -4.88 -2.67
CA TYR A 19 -10.04 -5.60 -1.83
C TYR A 19 -9.85 -4.93 -0.46
N LEU A 20 -9.74 -3.60 -0.41
CA LEU A 20 -9.68 -2.83 0.84
C LEU A 20 -10.92 -3.08 1.72
N TRP A 21 -12.12 -3.03 1.14
CA TRP A 21 -13.35 -3.32 1.86
C TRP A 21 -13.38 -4.75 2.39
N LYS A 22 -12.99 -5.74 1.57
CA LYS A 22 -12.93 -7.14 1.99
C LYS A 22 -11.92 -7.37 3.12
N LEU A 23 -10.75 -6.70 3.10
CA LEU A 23 -9.79 -6.72 4.21
C LEU A 23 -10.43 -6.16 5.49
N ALA A 24 -11.00 -4.96 5.41
CA ALA A 24 -11.62 -4.28 6.56
C ALA A 24 -12.78 -5.11 7.14
N LYS A 25 -13.67 -5.61 6.28
CA LYS A 25 -14.77 -6.49 6.68
C LYS A 25 -14.22 -7.73 7.38
N SER A 26 -13.25 -8.42 6.77
CA SER A 26 -12.66 -9.64 7.34
C SER A 26 -12.02 -9.42 8.71
N ALA A 27 -11.39 -8.26 8.93
CA ALA A 27 -10.80 -7.88 10.21
C ALA A 27 -11.86 -7.62 11.29
N VAL A 28 -12.99 -7.00 10.91
CA VAL A 28 -14.09 -6.67 11.84
C VAL A 28 -14.95 -7.89 12.16
N THR A 29 -15.23 -8.74 11.18
CA THR A 29 -16.15 -9.88 11.34
C THR A 29 -15.45 -11.19 11.70
N GLY A 30 -14.14 -11.29 11.50
CA GLY A 30 -13.39 -12.54 11.67
C GLY A 30 -13.66 -13.58 10.57
N GLU A 31 -14.40 -13.22 9.52
CA GLU A 31 -14.86 -14.14 8.47
C GLU A 31 -13.76 -14.56 7.49
N PHE A 32 -12.51 -14.09 7.65
CA PHE A 32 -11.41 -14.39 6.73
C PHE A 32 -11.27 -15.90 6.45
N GLY A 33 -11.39 -16.75 7.47
CA GLY A 33 -11.27 -18.21 7.34
C GLY A 33 -12.38 -18.87 6.52
N SER A 34 -13.53 -18.20 6.38
CA SER A 34 -14.70 -18.70 5.63
C SER A 34 -14.63 -18.39 4.13
N LEU A 35 -13.71 -17.50 3.72
CA LEU A 35 -13.54 -17.14 2.32
C LEU A 35 -12.96 -18.31 1.50
N PRO A 36 -13.34 -18.43 0.21
CA PRO A 36 -12.71 -19.37 -0.71
C PRO A 36 -11.19 -19.24 -0.68
N ARG A 37 -10.47 -20.36 -0.81
CA ARG A 37 -9.00 -20.38 -0.75
C ARG A 37 -8.36 -19.37 -1.70
N ARG A 38 -8.88 -19.26 -2.94
CA ARG A 38 -8.41 -18.30 -3.93
C ARG A 38 -8.57 -16.86 -3.45
N GLU A 39 -9.75 -16.51 -2.97
CA GLU A 39 -10.01 -15.16 -2.46
C GLU A 39 -9.09 -14.81 -1.29
N ARG A 40 -8.83 -15.76 -0.37
CA ARG A 40 -7.88 -15.54 0.72
C ARG A 40 -6.48 -15.24 0.20
N THR A 41 -5.99 -16.01 -0.78
CA THR A 41 -4.69 -15.77 -1.40
C THR A 41 -4.63 -14.39 -2.05
N ASP A 42 -5.66 -14.03 -2.82
CA ASP A 42 -5.70 -12.74 -3.51
C ASP A 42 -5.75 -11.56 -2.52
N LEU A 43 -6.52 -11.69 -1.43
CA LEU A 43 -6.59 -10.73 -0.32
C LEU A 43 -5.26 -10.55 0.41
N MET A 44 -4.55 -11.65 0.70
CA MET A 44 -3.24 -11.60 1.35
C MET A 44 -2.20 -10.96 0.44
N TYR A 45 -2.19 -11.34 -0.84
CA TYR A 45 -1.29 -10.73 -1.83
C TYR A 45 -1.53 -9.23 -1.94
N PHE A 46 -2.80 -8.80 -2.04
CA PHE A 46 -3.13 -7.38 -2.05
C PHE A 46 -2.65 -6.64 -0.78
N TYR A 47 -2.82 -7.26 0.39
CA TYR A 47 -2.31 -6.69 1.65
C TYR A 47 -0.79 -6.52 1.65
N GLU A 48 -0.04 -7.53 1.20
CA GLU A 48 1.43 -7.47 1.13
C GLU A 48 1.91 -6.36 0.18
N GLN A 49 1.26 -6.19 -0.97
CA GLN A 49 1.57 -5.09 -1.90
C GLN A 49 1.26 -3.72 -1.28
N LEU A 50 0.15 -3.60 -0.56
CA LEU A 50 -0.22 -2.37 0.14
C LEU A 50 0.77 -2.03 1.25
N ASP A 51 1.19 -3.02 2.05
CA ASP A 51 2.17 -2.85 3.12
C ASP A 51 3.53 -2.39 2.57
N GLY A 52 3.98 -3.01 1.48
CA GLY A 52 5.19 -2.59 0.76
C GLY A 52 5.12 -1.13 0.28
N LEU A 53 4.01 -0.75 -0.35
CA LEU A 53 3.79 0.63 -0.80
C LEU A 53 3.83 1.64 0.38
N LEU A 54 3.18 1.30 1.50
CA LEU A 54 3.17 2.17 2.68
C LEU A 54 4.57 2.28 3.30
N ALA A 55 5.33 1.19 3.34
CA ALA A 55 6.72 1.19 3.81
C ALA A 55 7.61 2.08 2.93
N ASP A 56 7.46 2.00 1.60
CA ASP A 56 8.22 2.82 0.65
C ASP A 56 7.88 4.31 0.80
N ILE A 57 6.59 4.65 0.93
CA ILE A 57 6.14 6.03 1.19
C ILE A 57 6.76 6.55 2.49
N TYR A 58 6.75 5.74 3.55
CA TYR A 58 7.29 6.13 4.85
C TYR A 58 8.81 6.35 4.79
N LYS A 59 9.54 5.43 4.14
CA LYS A 59 10.98 5.54 3.93
C LYS A 59 11.32 6.81 3.15
N HIS A 60 10.63 7.07 2.04
CA HIS A 60 10.88 8.25 1.21
C HIS A 60 10.61 9.56 1.97
N ARG A 61 9.55 9.60 2.80
CA ARG A 61 9.28 10.75 3.67
C ARG A 61 10.40 10.96 4.70
N LYS A 62 10.91 9.89 5.32
CA LYS A 62 11.97 9.97 6.32
C LYS A 62 13.29 10.45 5.72
N GLU A 63 13.65 9.94 4.54
CA GLU A 63 14.86 10.37 3.80
C GLU A 63 14.76 11.83 3.36
N THR A 64 13.58 12.28 2.90
CA THR A 64 13.34 13.69 2.54
C THR A 64 13.39 14.62 3.75
N ALA A 65 12.93 14.17 4.93
CA ALA A 65 13.04 14.94 6.16
C ALA A 65 14.51 15.05 6.65
N ALA A 66 15.30 13.99 6.47
CA ALA A 66 16.72 13.97 6.81
C ALA A 66 17.56 14.87 5.89
N SER A 67 17.28 14.89 4.58
CA SER A 67 17.99 15.77 3.63
C SER A 67 17.65 17.26 3.82
N GLY A 68 16.47 17.59 4.35
CA GLY A 68 16.10 18.95 4.73
C GLY A 68 16.81 19.47 5.99
N THR A 69 17.41 18.60 6.80
CA THR A 69 18.15 19.00 8.02
C THR A 69 19.64 19.21 7.79
N GLU A 70 20.22 18.66 6.71
CA GLU A 70 21.63 18.87 6.36
C GLU A 70 21.88 20.15 5.53
N GLY A 71 20.82 20.84 5.08
CA GLY A 71 20.92 22.10 4.32
C GLY A 71 20.79 23.39 5.14
N SER A 72 20.48 23.33 6.44
CA SER A 72 20.31 24.52 7.31
C SER A 72 21.54 24.74 8.20
N GLY A 73 22.72 24.70 7.59
CA GLY A 73 23.98 24.82 8.30
C GLY A 73 25.15 25.10 7.36
N ASN A 74 25.05 26.13 6.54
CA ASN A 74 26.27 26.79 6.06
C ASN A 74 26.02 28.29 5.81
N ALA A 75 26.74 29.06 6.64
CA ALA A 75 27.22 30.45 6.56
C ALA A 75 26.67 31.38 5.46
#